data_AF-A0A0B1RVT1-F1
#
_entry.id   AF-A0A0B1RVT1-F1
#
_cell.length_a   1.000
_cell.length_b   1.000
_cell.length_c   1.000
_cell.angle_alpha   90.00
_cell.angle_beta   90.00
_cell.angle_gamma   90.00
#
_symmetry.space_group_name_H-M   'P 1'
#
loop_
_entity.id
_entity.type
_entity.pdbx_description
1 polymer ?
#
loop_
_entity_poly.entity_id
_entity_poly.type
_entity_poly.pdbx_seq_one_letter_code
_entity_poly.pdbx_strand_id
1 'polypeptide(L)' 'MNLYTPGKGLFDTHVTWDDIEEDMQRELDTVASFGPNKTAKNIGDGKVSHK' A
#
# COMPACT_ATOMS: atom_id res chain seq x y z
N MET A 1 17.27 -15.17 -16.54
CA MET A 1 17.15 -13.75 -16.16
C MET A 1 15.68 -13.45 -15.96
N ASN A 2 15.28 -13.02 -14.76
CA ASN A 2 13.89 -12.65 -14.48
C ASN A 2 13.76 -11.13 -14.69
N LEU A 3 12.93 -10.71 -15.64
CA LEU A 3 12.70 -9.28 -15.94
C LEU A 3 11.79 -8.60 -14.91
N TYR A 4 11.17 -9.40 -14.03
CA TYR A 4 10.28 -8.95 -12.98
C TYR A 4 10.77 -9.48 -11.63
N THR A 5 10.85 -8.57 -10.66
CA THR A 5 11.06 -8.89 -9.25
C THR A 5 9.93 -8.22 -8.47
N PRO A 6 9.04 -9.01 -7.83
CA PRO A 6 8.03 -8.47 -6.92
C PRO A 6 8.70 -7.63 -5.83
N GLY A 7 8.13 -6.48 -5.52
CA GLY A 7 8.53 -5.71 -4.34
C GLY A 7 7.95 -6.31 -3.07
N LYS A 8 8.49 -5.91 -1.91
CA LYS A 8 8.03 -6.35 -0.58
C LYS A 8 6.98 -5.41 0.03
N GLY A 9 6.56 -4.41 -0.73
CA GLY A 9 5.61 -3.39 -0.32
C GLY A 9 4.16 -3.83 -0.51
N LEU A 10 3.25 -2.85 -0.53
CA LEU A 10 1.83 -3.06 -0.70
C LEU A 10 1.54 -3.67 -2.07
N PHE A 11 0.83 -4.80 -2.10
CA PHE A 11 0.41 -5.50 -3.32
C PHE A 11 1.56 -5.77 -4.30
N ASP A 12 2.68 -6.32 -3.81
CA ASP A 12 3.89 -6.65 -4.57
C ASP A 12 4.59 -5.45 -5.26
N THR A 13 4.22 -4.23 -4.87
CA THR A 13 4.95 -3.01 -5.25
C THR A 13 6.19 -2.83 -4.37
N HIS A 14 7.02 -1.85 -4.71
CA HIS A 14 8.13 -1.44 -3.86
C HIS A 14 7.72 -0.37 -2.82
N VAL A 15 6.44 0.01 -2.78
CA VAL A 15 5.90 1.07 -1.92
C VAL A 15 5.45 0.48 -0.59
N THR A 16 5.96 1.00 0.50
CA THR A 16 5.67 0.59 1.88
C THR A 16 4.66 1.53 2.55
N TRP A 17 4.23 1.18 3.77
CA TRP A 17 3.45 2.11 4.59
C TRP A 17 4.25 3.34 5.02
N ASP A 18 5.57 3.19 5.19
CA ASP A 18 6.45 4.27 5.62
C ASP A 18 6.57 5.32 4.51
N ASP A 19 6.69 4.87 3.25
CA ASP A 19 6.70 5.78 2.08
C ASP A 19 5.40 6.61 2.00
N ILE A 20 4.25 5.97 2.25
CA ILE A 20 2.94 6.66 2.26
C ILE A 20 2.84 7.65 3.41
N GLU A 21 3.29 7.27 4.61
CA GLU A 21 3.24 8.12 5.79
C GLU A 21 4.16 9.34 5.63
N GLU A 22 5.37 9.16 5.12
CA GLU A 22 6.34 10.22 4.85
C GLU A 22 5.76 11.23 3.83
N ASP A 23 5.19 10.76 2.73
CA ASP A 23 4.54 11.62 1.75
C ASP A 23 3.34 12.35 2.35
N MET A 24 2.47 11.67 3.12
CA MET A 24 1.32 12.33 3.76
C MET A 24 1.74 13.40 4.77
N GLN A 25 2.77 13.14 5.57
CA GLN A 25 3.31 14.11 6.53
C GLN A 25 3.86 15.35 5.83
N ARG A 26 4.62 15.15 4.75
CA ARG A 26 5.17 16.23 3.92
C ARG A 26 4.08 17.08 3.27
N GLU A 27 3.12 16.45 2.60
CA GLU A 27 2.11 17.16 1.79
C GLU A 27 1.04 17.84 2.66
N LEU A 28 0.76 17.31 3.86
CA LEU A 28 -0.27 17.85 4.76
C LEU A 28 0.31 18.74 5.87
N ASP A 29 1.64 18.96 5.90
CA ASP A 29 2.35 19.67 6.96
C ASP A 29 1.95 19.19 8.36
N THR A 30 2.09 17.88 8.58
CA THR A 30 1.66 17.23 9.82
C THR A 30 2.71 16.26 10.34
N VAL A 31 2.66 16.01 11.65
CA VAL A 31 3.46 14.98 12.33
C VAL A 31 2.58 13.80 12.78
N ALA A 32 1.33 13.75 12.31
CA ALA A 32 0.44 12.63 12.58
C ALA A 32 0.98 11.34 11.95
N SER A 33 0.87 10.24 12.68
CA SER A 33 1.26 8.90 12.21
C SER A 33 0.02 8.01 12.06
N PHE A 34 0.11 6.99 11.22
CA PHE A 34 -0.90 5.94 11.20
C PHE A 34 -0.93 5.19 12.53
N GLY A 35 -2.14 4.81 12.95
CA GLY A 35 -2.33 3.95 14.11
C GLY A 35 -1.77 2.52 13.90
N PRO A 36 -1.67 1.72 14.98
CA PRO A 36 -1.04 0.40 14.95
C PRO A 36 -1.76 -0.65 14.08
N ASN A 37 -3.03 -0.43 13.73
CA ASN A 37 -3.89 -1.42 13.06
C ASN A 37 -4.15 -1.09 11.58
N LYS A 38 -3.14 -0.59 10.86
CA LYS A 38 -3.25 -0.31 9.42
C LYS A 38 -3.22 -1.61 8.60
N THR A 39 -4.13 -1.70 7.63
CA THR A 39 -4.25 -2.86 6.73
C THR A 39 -4.47 -2.40 5.30
N ALA A 40 -3.86 -3.08 4.32
CA ALA A 40 -4.14 -2.88 2.91
C ALA A 40 -4.99 -4.06 2.40
N LYS A 41 -6.09 -3.76 1.71
CA LYS A 41 -6.99 -4.77 1.15
C LYS A 41 -7.36 -4.42 -0.27
N ASN A 42 -7.27 -5.41 -1.17
CA ASN A 42 -7.83 -5.28 -2.51
C ASN A 42 -9.37 -5.35 -2.42
N ILE A 43 -10.06 -4.27 -2.80
CA ILE A 43 -11.52 -4.19 -2.78
C ILE A 43 -12.17 -4.70 -4.09
N GLY A 44 -11.38 -5.01 -5.11
CA GLY A 44 -11.84 -5.53 -6.40
C GLY A 44 -12.06 -7.05 -6.42
N ASP A 45 -11.45 -7.81 -5.51
CA ASP A 45 -11.54 -9.27 -5.44
C ASP A 45 -12.93 -9.83 -5.05
N GLY A 46 -13.94 -8.96 -4.89
CA GLY A 46 -15.31 -9.34 -4.50
C GLY A 46 -16.30 -9.55 -5.63
N LYS A 47 -15.95 -9.23 -6.90
CA LYS A 47 -16.82 -9.54 -8.05
C LYS A 47 -16.37 -10.82 -8.74
N VAL A 48 -16.66 -11.96 -8.12
CA VAL A 48 -16.82 -13.20 -8.89
C VAL A 48 -18.06 -13.00 -9.77
N SER A 49 -17.86 -12.86 -11.08
CA SER A 49 -18.97 -13.01 -12.02
C SER A 49 -19.52 -14.42 -11.82
N HIS A 50 -20.66 -14.52 -11.15
CA HIS A 50 -21.47 -15.74 -11.20
C HIS A 50 -21.89 -15.89 -12.67
N LYS A 51 -21.18 -16.79 -13.38
CA LYS A 51 -21.66 -17.39 -14.63
C LYS A 51 -22.67 -18.47 -14.30
#